data_AF-A0A932HEL4-F1
#
_entry.id   AF-A0A932HEL4-F1
#
_cell.length_a   1.000
_cell.length_b   1.000
_cell.length_c   1.000
_cell.angle_alpha   90.00
_cell.angle_beta   90.00
_cell.angle_gamma   90.00
#
_symmetry.space_group_name_H-M   'P 1'
#
loop_
_entity.id
_entity.type
_entity.pdbx_description
1 polymer ?
#
loop_
_entity_poly.entity_id
_entity_poly.type
_entity_poly.pdbx_seq_one_letter_code
_entity_poly.pdbx_strand_id
1 'polypeptide(L)'
;MFLACRLGFFFLVVALAVPLAQAQTRVSSARVWPAQDYTRVTLEANAPIQHKLFALKNPERLVLDLEGVDVNPALEGLAAKIGGNDPYVKAVRVGRFKPGVVRLVFDLKAEVKPQAFALKPVGEYGHRLVLDIYPAEPFDPLLALLEKLPGESRGAPADVSAREKPEPAVDGSVPFAPAPDAERPQADARPVPGATARSGSPRARPDAVRLITIAIDAGHGGEDPGAKGRGGTYEKHVTLA
;
A
#
# COMPACT_ATOMS: atom_id res chain seq x y z
N MET A 1 -4.64 -9.61 -91.40
CA MET A 1 -5.38 -8.75 -90.46
C MET A 1 -4.95 -9.11 -89.04
N PHE A 2 -4.27 -8.15 -88.42
CA PHE A 2 -3.79 -7.97 -87.04
C PHE A 2 -3.90 -9.09 -85.99
N LEU A 3 -2.72 -9.55 -85.56
CA LEU A 3 -2.44 -10.31 -84.35
C LEU A 3 -2.48 -9.35 -83.14
N ALA A 4 -3.51 -9.48 -82.29
CA ALA A 4 -3.69 -8.62 -81.11
C ALA A 4 -2.88 -9.16 -79.91
N CYS A 5 -1.71 -8.58 -79.67
CA CYS A 5 -0.92 -8.76 -78.47
C CYS A 5 -1.55 -7.94 -77.33
N ARG A 6 -2.27 -8.58 -76.40
CA ARG A 6 -2.74 -7.93 -75.16
C ARG A 6 -1.70 -8.14 -74.07
N LEU A 7 -0.83 -7.15 -73.90
CA LEU A 7 0.10 -7.08 -72.79
C LEU A 7 -0.68 -6.68 -71.52
N GLY A 8 -1.07 -7.67 -70.72
CA GLY A 8 -1.72 -7.45 -69.43
C GLY A 8 -0.74 -6.83 -68.44
N PHE A 9 -0.93 -5.56 -68.11
CA PHE A 9 -0.14 -4.85 -67.12
C PHE A 9 -0.63 -5.28 -65.72
N PHE A 10 0.04 -6.28 -65.13
CA PHE A 10 -0.25 -6.76 -63.78
C PHE A 10 0.33 -5.75 -62.77
N PHE A 11 -0.49 -4.80 -62.31
CA PHE A 11 -0.13 -3.87 -61.25
C PHE A 11 -0.03 -4.64 -59.93
N LEU A 12 1.16 -5.14 -59.61
CA LEU A 12 1.48 -5.73 -58.31
C LEU A 12 1.56 -4.59 -57.28
N VAL A 13 0.45 -4.37 -56.56
CA VAL A 13 0.43 -3.49 -55.39
C VAL A 13 1.20 -4.19 -54.27
N VAL A 14 2.51 -3.90 -54.17
CA VAL A 14 3.33 -4.27 -53.02
C VAL A 14 2.87 -3.40 -51.85
N ALA A 15 1.98 -3.93 -51.01
CA ALA A 15 1.66 -3.33 -49.73
C ALA A 15 2.93 -3.38 -48.86
N LEU A 16 3.68 -2.27 -48.80
CA LEU A 16 4.71 -2.08 -47.80
C LEU A 16 4.03 -2.13 -46.43
N ALA A 17 4.13 -3.28 -45.75
CA ALA A 17 3.86 -3.38 -44.33
C ALA A 17 4.95 -2.58 -43.61
N VAL A 18 4.74 -1.26 -43.47
CA VAL A 18 5.58 -0.42 -42.61
C VAL A 18 5.35 -0.91 -41.19
N PRO A 19 6.36 -1.49 -40.50
CA PRO A 19 6.19 -1.85 -39.12
C PRO A 19 5.87 -0.58 -38.35
N LEU A 20 4.72 -0.56 -37.67
CA LEU A 20 4.40 0.47 -36.68
C LEU A 20 5.49 0.43 -35.62
N ALA A 21 6.43 1.36 -35.71
CA ALA A 21 7.43 1.57 -34.67
C ALA A 21 6.67 1.94 -33.40
N GLN A 22 6.55 0.99 -32.48
CA GLN A 22 6.08 1.28 -31.12
C GLN A 22 7.08 2.26 -30.51
N ALA A 23 6.60 3.45 -30.15
CA ALA A 23 7.43 4.41 -29.45
C ALA A 23 7.96 3.76 -28.17
N GLN A 24 9.26 3.81 -27.99
CA GLN A 24 9.92 3.19 -26.85
C GLN A 24 9.46 3.86 -25.55
N THR A 25 9.10 3.06 -24.55
CA THR A 25 8.74 3.56 -23.22
C THR A 25 10.02 3.94 -22.50
N ARG A 26 10.13 5.23 -22.15
CA ARG A 26 11.28 5.80 -21.46
C ARG A 26 10.90 6.15 -20.03
N VAL A 27 11.58 5.51 -19.08
CA VAL A 27 11.48 5.85 -17.66
C VAL A 27 12.21 7.19 -17.42
N SER A 28 11.46 8.22 -17.02
CA SER A 28 11.99 9.56 -16.72
C SER A 28 12.58 9.64 -15.32
N SER A 29 11.99 8.96 -14.35
CA SER A 29 12.47 8.95 -12.97
C SER A 29 12.12 7.64 -12.25
N ALA A 30 12.93 7.29 -11.24
CA ALA A 30 12.69 6.17 -10.36
C ALA A 30 12.87 6.63 -8.91
N ARG A 31 11.91 6.34 -8.03
CA ARG A 31 11.90 6.76 -6.62
C ARG A 31 11.77 5.53 -5.72
N VAL A 32 12.36 5.59 -4.53
CA VAL A 32 12.27 4.55 -3.50
C VAL A 32 11.87 5.22 -2.20
N TRP A 33 10.89 4.63 -1.51
CA TRP A 33 10.45 5.00 -0.18
C TRP A 33 10.54 3.79 0.74
N PRO A 34 11.59 3.68 1.57
CA PRO A 34 11.70 2.61 2.57
C PRO A 34 10.91 2.98 3.84
N ALA A 35 9.98 2.12 4.26
CA ALA A 35 9.24 2.27 5.51
C ALA A 35 8.97 0.90 6.16
N GLN A 36 8.61 0.91 7.46
CA GLN A 36 8.32 -0.31 8.22
C GLN A 36 7.00 -0.99 7.85
N ASP A 37 6.11 -0.31 7.12
CA ASP A 37 4.87 -0.94 6.65
C ASP A 37 5.05 -1.56 5.25
N TYR A 38 5.84 -0.90 4.41
CA TYR A 38 6.21 -1.35 3.06
C TYR A 38 7.37 -0.53 2.49
N THR A 39 8.09 -1.12 1.54
CA THR A 39 8.96 -0.36 0.62
C THR A 39 8.19 -0.06 -0.66
N ARG A 40 8.11 1.21 -1.06
CA ARG A 40 7.52 1.63 -2.35
C ARG A 40 8.59 2.00 -3.36
N VAL A 41 8.49 1.44 -4.54
CA VAL A 41 9.29 1.81 -5.71
C VAL A 41 8.36 2.39 -6.76
N THR A 42 8.58 3.64 -7.16
CA THR A 42 7.77 4.31 -8.19
C THR A 42 8.63 4.60 -9.41
N LEU A 43 8.22 4.09 -10.58
CA LEU A 43 8.83 4.38 -11.87
C LEU A 43 7.90 5.30 -12.66
N GLU A 44 8.40 6.45 -13.09
CA GLU A 44 7.67 7.40 -13.92
C GLU A 44 8.14 7.30 -15.36
N ALA A 45 7.22 7.32 -16.32
CA ALA A 45 7.51 7.18 -17.75
C ALA A 45 6.61 8.05 -18.64
N ASN A 46 7.03 8.19 -19.88
CA ASN A 46 6.29 8.89 -20.94
C ASN A 46 5.09 8.10 -21.49
N ALA A 47 4.97 6.81 -21.18
CA ALA A 47 3.91 5.92 -21.63
C ALA A 47 3.61 4.85 -20.55
N PRO A 48 2.44 4.17 -20.58
CA PRO A 48 2.15 3.06 -19.68
C PRO A 48 3.21 1.96 -19.76
N ILE A 49 3.70 1.51 -18.61
CA ILE A 49 4.72 0.46 -18.54
C ILE A 49 4.04 -0.91 -18.41
N GLN A 50 4.13 -1.70 -19.47
CA GLN A 50 3.75 -3.11 -19.43
C GLN A 50 4.79 -3.88 -18.60
N HIS A 51 4.32 -4.71 -17.67
CA HIS A 51 5.21 -5.35 -16.71
C HIS A 51 4.76 -6.76 -16.32
N LYS A 52 5.72 -7.54 -15.83
CA LYS A 52 5.49 -8.84 -15.20
C LYS A 52 6.19 -8.90 -13.86
N LEU A 53 5.45 -9.28 -12.83
CA LEU A 53 5.93 -9.40 -11.45
C LEU A 53 5.88 -10.87 -11.02
N PHE A 54 6.97 -11.37 -10.44
CA PHE A 54 7.00 -12.72 -9.85
C PHE A 54 8.11 -12.83 -8.79
N ALA A 55 7.91 -13.74 -7.83
CA ALA A 55 8.88 -14.04 -6.78
C ALA A 55 9.70 -15.29 -7.13
N LEU A 56 10.94 -15.33 -6.64
CA LEU A 56 11.82 -16.49 -6.66
C LEU A 56 12.25 -16.81 -5.24
N LYS A 57 12.33 -18.11 -4.92
CA LYS A 57 12.84 -18.59 -3.63
C LYS A 57 14.29 -19.06 -3.77
N ASN A 58 15.00 -19.12 -2.65
CA ASN A 58 16.39 -19.62 -2.54
C ASN A 58 17.42 -18.87 -3.41
N PRO A 59 17.80 -17.62 -3.09
CA PRO A 59 17.30 -16.75 -2.02
C PRO A 59 16.00 -16.01 -2.42
N GLU A 60 15.31 -15.43 -1.43
CA GLU A 60 14.12 -14.59 -1.65
C GLU A 60 14.43 -13.42 -2.57
N ARG A 61 13.78 -13.39 -3.73
CA ARG A 61 13.94 -12.35 -4.74
C ARG A 61 12.60 -11.98 -5.34
N LEU A 62 12.42 -10.69 -5.59
CA LEU A 62 11.29 -10.17 -6.37
C LEU A 62 11.80 -9.70 -7.72
N VAL A 63 11.15 -10.15 -8.80
CA VAL A 63 11.53 -9.82 -10.16
C VAL A 63 10.42 -9.03 -10.82
N LEU A 64 10.79 -7.86 -11.35
CA LEU A 64 9.91 -6.99 -12.13
C LEU A 64 10.51 -6.82 -13.54
N ASP A 65 9.88 -7.45 -14.52
CA ASP A 65 10.21 -7.28 -15.94
C ASP A 65 9.40 -6.11 -16.49
N LEU A 66 10.07 -5.20 -17.22
CA LEU A 66 9.50 -4.03 -17.86
C LEU A 66 9.61 -4.19 -19.38
N GLU A 67 8.48 -4.24 -20.08
CA GLU A 67 8.43 -4.43 -21.53
C GLU A 67 8.42 -3.09 -22.27
N GLY A 68 9.10 -3.04 -23.43
CA GLY A 68 9.23 -1.82 -24.23
C GLY A 68 10.14 -0.75 -23.62
N VAL A 69 10.93 -1.13 -22.61
CA VAL A 69 11.85 -0.24 -21.88
C VAL A 69 13.30 -0.67 -22.15
N ASP A 70 14.21 0.30 -22.25
CA ASP A 70 15.65 0.05 -22.21
C ASP A 70 16.26 0.60 -20.93
N VAL A 71 17.43 0.05 -20.57
CA VAL A 71 18.23 0.53 -19.45
C VAL A 71 18.61 1.99 -19.71
N ASN A 72 18.42 2.82 -18.69
CA ASN A 72 18.73 4.24 -18.75
C ASN A 72 19.21 4.74 -17.38
N PRO A 73 19.74 5.97 -17.29
CA PRO A 73 20.29 6.49 -16.03
C PRO A 73 19.30 6.54 -14.86
N ALA A 74 18.00 6.72 -15.14
CA ALA A 74 16.97 6.74 -14.11
C ALA A 74 16.83 5.36 -13.43
N LEU A 75 16.90 4.29 -14.21
CA LEU A 75 16.86 2.91 -13.73
C LEU A 75 18.19 2.49 -13.10
N GLU A 76 19.33 2.83 -13.71
CA GLU A 76 20.66 2.52 -13.16
C GLU A 76 20.86 3.16 -11.77
N GLY A 77 20.36 4.38 -11.59
CA GLY A 77 20.39 5.08 -10.31
C GLY A 77 19.51 4.47 -9.21
N LEU A 78 18.66 3.48 -9.51
CA LEU A 78 17.81 2.82 -8.52
C LEU A 78 18.63 2.05 -7.48
N ALA A 79 19.74 1.42 -7.90
CA ALA A 79 20.62 0.66 -7.02
C ALA A 79 21.21 1.53 -5.89
N ALA A 80 21.52 2.79 -6.17
CA ALA A 80 22.06 3.72 -5.18
C ALA A 80 20.99 4.22 -4.17
N LYS A 81 19.70 4.07 -4.48
CA LYS A 81 18.58 4.50 -3.63
C LYS A 81 18.13 3.43 -2.64
N ILE A 82 18.52 2.18 -2.88
CA ILE A 82 18.28 1.05 -1.99
C ILE A 82 19.53 0.84 -1.14
N GLY A 83 19.47 1.27 0.12
CA GLY A 83 20.57 1.19 1.07
C GLY A 83 20.31 0.21 2.22
N GLY A 84 21.27 0.10 3.13
CA GLY A 84 21.18 -0.80 4.30
C GLY A 84 19.96 -0.57 5.20
N ASN A 85 19.41 0.65 5.18
CA ASN A 85 18.27 1.07 6.01
C ASN A 85 16.91 0.60 5.50
N ASP A 86 16.81 0.05 4.28
CA ASP A 86 15.55 -0.48 3.78
C ASP A 86 15.20 -1.78 4.55
N PRO A 87 14.03 -1.90 5.19
CA PRO A 87 13.70 -3.06 6.03
C PRO A 87 13.52 -4.36 5.24
N TYR A 88 13.20 -4.28 3.94
CA TYR A 88 12.79 -5.45 3.14
C TYR A 88 13.70 -5.75 1.97
N VAL A 89 14.29 -4.74 1.36
CA VAL A 89 15.12 -4.88 0.18
C VAL A 89 16.58 -4.76 0.56
N LYS A 90 17.37 -5.78 0.23
CA LYS A 90 18.82 -5.79 0.46
C LYS A 90 19.56 -5.02 -0.64
N ALA A 91 19.18 -5.26 -1.89
CA ALA A 91 19.78 -4.64 -3.06
C ALA A 91 18.83 -4.74 -4.25
N VAL A 92 19.04 -3.92 -5.26
CA VAL A 92 18.39 -4.07 -6.57
C VAL A 92 19.43 -4.14 -7.66
N ARG A 93 19.17 -5.03 -8.62
CA ARG A 93 19.96 -5.20 -9.84
C ARG A 93 19.10 -4.79 -11.00
N VAL A 94 19.68 -4.00 -11.89
CA VAL A 94 19.04 -3.55 -13.12
C VAL A 94 19.84 -4.09 -14.28
N GLY A 95 19.16 -4.73 -15.23
CA GLY A 95 19.82 -5.26 -16.41
C GLY A 95 18.87 -5.44 -17.57
N ARG A 96 19.42 -5.42 -18.78
CA ARG A 96 18.69 -5.83 -19.98
C ARG A 96 18.54 -7.35 -19.94
N PHE A 97 17.30 -7.84 -19.89
CA PHE A 97 17.03 -9.28 -19.88
C PHE A 97 16.97 -9.85 -21.30
N LYS A 98 16.33 -9.12 -22.22
CA LYS A 98 16.28 -9.38 -23.66
C LYS A 98 16.06 -8.05 -24.41
N PRO A 99 16.21 -8.00 -25.74
CA PRO A 99 15.89 -6.78 -26.49
C PRO A 99 14.50 -6.26 -26.15
N GLY A 100 14.40 -4.99 -25.76
CA GLY A 100 13.15 -4.33 -25.34
C GLY A 100 12.59 -4.76 -23.99
N VAL A 101 13.33 -5.52 -23.16
CA VAL A 101 12.91 -5.86 -21.79
C VAL A 101 14.02 -5.61 -20.79
N VAL A 102 13.74 -4.75 -19.82
CA VAL A 102 14.57 -4.54 -18.62
C VAL A 102 14.04 -5.40 -17.49
N ARG A 103 14.94 -6.04 -16.75
CA ARG A 103 14.62 -6.78 -15.53
C ARG A 103 15.20 -6.06 -14.33
N LEU A 104 14.33 -5.76 -13.37
CA LEU A 104 14.70 -5.34 -12.03
C LEU A 104 14.61 -6.55 -11.11
N VAL A 105 15.71 -6.88 -10.44
CA VAL A 105 15.77 -7.97 -9.45
C VAL A 105 16.04 -7.35 -8.09
N PHE A 106 15.06 -7.42 -7.20
CA PHE A 106 15.18 -7.01 -5.81
C PHE A 106 15.58 -8.23 -4.99
N ASP A 107 16.79 -8.20 -4.43
CA ASP A 107 17.26 -9.19 -3.45
C ASP A 107 16.59 -8.85 -2.11
N LEU A 108 15.82 -9.77 -1.53
CA LEU A 108 14.98 -9.51 -0.35
C LEU A 108 15.64 -9.97 0.94
N LYS A 109 15.27 -9.32 2.06
CA LYS A 109 15.69 -9.66 3.42
C LYS A 109 14.76 -10.69 4.08
N ALA A 110 13.50 -10.76 3.65
CA ALA A 110 12.46 -11.65 4.17
C ALA A 110 11.44 -11.96 3.07
N GLU A 111 10.48 -12.86 3.37
CA GLU A 111 9.34 -13.11 2.49
C GLU A 111 8.41 -11.88 2.47
N VAL A 112 7.88 -11.56 1.30
CA VAL A 112 7.09 -10.34 1.04
C VAL A 112 5.83 -10.66 0.25
N LYS A 113 4.83 -9.79 0.36
CA LYS A 113 3.59 -9.79 -0.42
C LYS A 113 3.62 -8.56 -1.35
N PRO A 114 4.11 -8.71 -2.59
CA PRO A 114 4.32 -7.57 -3.46
C PRO A 114 3.03 -7.20 -4.22
N GLN A 115 2.84 -5.92 -4.49
CA GLN A 115 1.73 -5.40 -5.28
C GLN A 115 2.24 -4.39 -6.30
N ALA A 116 1.89 -4.57 -7.58
CA ALA A 116 2.22 -3.62 -8.64
C ALA A 116 0.95 -3.08 -9.29
N PHE A 117 0.92 -1.77 -9.54
CA PHE A 117 -0.20 -1.11 -10.22
C PHE A 117 0.25 0.11 -11.01
N ALA A 118 -0.48 0.42 -12.07
CA ALA A 118 -0.20 1.55 -12.95
C ALA A 118 -1.14 2.72 -12.66
N LEU A 119 -0.60 3.93 -12.62
CA LEU A 119 -1.34 5.18 -12.49
C LEU A 119 -1.28 5.96 -13.81
N LYS A 120 -2.41 6.55 -14.18
CA LYS A 120 -2.50 7.49 -15.30
C LYS A 120 -1.82 8.82 -14.94
N PRO A 121 -1.41 9.61 -15.94
CA PRO A 121 -0.84 10.94 -15.71
C PRO A 121 -1.83 11.84 -14.95
N VAL A 122 -1.30 12.64 -14.02
CA VAL A 122 -2.07 13.60 -13.23
C VAL A 122 -1.17 14.76 -12.78
N GLY A 123 -1.62 16.00 -13.00
CA GLY A 123 -0.80 17.19 -12.76
C GLY A 123 0.53 17.10 -13.52
N GLU A 124 1.63 17.29 -12.79
CA GLU A 124 3.00 17.23 -13.33
C GLU A 124 3.55 15.80 -13.48
N TYR A 125 2.85 14.78 -12.98
CA TYR A 125 3.33 13.41 -13.01
C TYR A 125 2.89 12.69 -14.29
N GLY A 126 3.85 12.04 -14.95
CA GLY A 126 3.60 11.16 -16.09
C GLY A 126 2.91 9.85 -15.73
N HIS A 127 3.02 8.86 -16.62
CA HIS A 127 2.57 7.50 -16.32
C HIS A 127 3.45 6.93 -15.21
N ARG A 128 2.84 6.29 -14.19
CA ARG A 128 3.60 5.70 -13.09
C ARG A 128 3.32 4.22 -12.95
N LEU A 129 4.37 3.42 -12.78
CA LEU A 129 4.28 2.07 -12.26
C LEU A 129 4.74 2.10 -10.81
N VAL A 130 3.84 1.75 -9.90
CA VAL A 130 4.12 1.70 -8.46
C VAL A 130 4.24 0.23 -8.06
N LEU A 131 5.30 -0.10 -7.35
CA LEU A 131 5.55 -1.39 -6.73
C LEU A 131 5.64 -1.21 -5.21
N ASP A 132 4.68 -1.79 -4.49
CA ASP A 132 4.70 -1.88 -3.05
C ASP A 132 5.17 -3.26 -2.62
N ILE A 133 6.12 -3.30 -1.69
CA ILE A 133 6.73 -4.51 -1.15
C ILE A 133 6.35 -4.56 0.34
N TYR A 134 5.23 -5.22 0.64
CA TYR A 134 4.78 -5.45 2.00
C TYR A 134 5.49 -6.66 2.61
N PRO A 135 5.79 -6.68 3.91
CA PRO A 135 6.22 -7.89 4.57
C PRO A 135 5.12 -8.96 4.51
N ALA A 136 5.51 -10.24 4.50
CA ALA A 136 4.54 -11.33 4.62
C ALA A 136 3.78 -11.25 5.97
N GLU A 137 4.49 -10.87 7.03
CA GLU A 137 4.00 -10.61 8.38
C GLU A 137 4.09 -9.10 8.68
N PRO A 138 2.96 -8.39 8.79
CA PRO A 138 2.94 -6.95 9.06
C PRO A 138 3.60 -6.57 10.39
N PHE A 139 4.26 -5.41 10.42
CA PHE A 139 4.70 -4.80 11.67
C PHE A 139 3.51 -4.25 12.44
N ASP A 140 3.34 -4.65 13.71
CA ASP A 140 2.30 -4.11 14.60
C ASP A 140 2.92 -3.06 15.56
N PRO A 141 2.68 -1.76 15.33
CA PRO A 141 3.23 -0.70 16.18
C PRO A 141 2.65 -0.70 17.59
N LEU A 142 1.41 -1.17 17.79
CA LEU A 142 0.79 -1.23 19.11
C LEU A 142 1.39 -2.37 19.93
N LEU A 143 1.60 -3.53 19.30
CA LEU A 143 2.30 -4.64 19.93
C LEU A 143 3.73 -4.21 20.33
N ALA A 144 4.45 -3.56 19.41
CA ALA A 144 5.80 -3.07 19.66
C ALA A 144 5.84 -1.99 20.75
N LEU A 145 4.80 -1.17 20.89
CA LEU A 145 4.69 -0.19 21.97
C LEU A 145 4.39 -0.89 23.30
N LEU A 146 3.45 -1.84 23.33
CA LEU A 146 3.11 -2.59 24.54
C LEU A 146 4.33 -3.34 25.10
N GLU A 147 5.17 -3.90 24.24
CA GLU A 147 6.44 -4.52 24.61
C GLU A 147 7.46 -3.53 25.20
N LYS A 148 7.41 -2.25 24.78
CA LYS A 148 8.31 -1.19 25.26
C LYS A 148 7.84 -0.51 26.55
N LEU A 149 6.57 -0.66 26.92
CA LEU A 149 6.06 -0.13 28.18
C LEU A 149 6.63 -0.98 29.35
N PRO A 150 7.40 -0.41 30.28
CA PRO A 150 7.81 -1.12 31.48
C PRO A 150 6.54 -1.55 32.23
N GLY A 151 6.43 -2.86 32.50
CA GLY A 151 5.18 -3.47 32.93
C GLY A 151 4.58 -2.85 34.18
N GLU A 152 3.51 -2.08 34.03
CA GLU A 152 2.50 -2.00 35.08
C GLU A 152 1.71 -3.31 35.06
N SER A 153 2.04 -4.16 36.03
CA SER A 153 1.37 -5.41 36.39
C SER A 153 0.92 -6.28 35.21
N ARG A 154 1.74 -7.29 34.91
CA ARG A 154 1.19 -8.63 34.62
C ARG A 154 0.37 -9.05 35.84
N GLY A 155 -0.89 -8.60 35.90
CA GLY A 155 -1.92 -9.25 36.68
C GLY A 155 -1.90 -10.72 36.28
N ALA A 156 -1.84 -11.59 37.28
CA ALA A 156 -1.75 -13.03 37.15
C ALA A 156 -2.69 -13.58 36.06
N PRO A 157 -2.38 -14.74 35.45
CA PRO A 157 -3.37 -15.44 34.66
C PRO A 157 -4.58 -15.72 35.56
N ALA A 158 -5.71 -15.10 35.24
CA ALA A 158 -6.99 -15.59 35.72
C ALA A 158 -7.13 -16.99 35.12
N ASP A 159 -6.96 -17.97 35.99
CA ASP A 159 -7.24 -19.38 35.73
C ASP A 159 -8.62 -19.52 35.10
N VAL A 160 -8.63 -19.75 33.78
CA VAL A 160 -9.79 -20.23 33.02
C VAL A 160 -9.51 -21.66 32.61
N SER A 161 -9.24 -22.54 33.57
CA SER A 161 -9.18 -23.98 33.33
C SER A 161 -9.72 -24.78 34.52
N ALA A 162 -11.05 -24.79 34.70
CA ALA A 162 -11.78 -25.96 35.20
C ALA A 162 -13.28 -25.70 35.23
N ARG A 163 -13.96 -25.85 34.09
CA ARG A 163 -15.33 -26.42 34.08
C ARG A 163 -15.41 -27.44 32.97
N GLU A 164 -15.03 -28.65 33.36
CA GLU A 164 -15.21 -29.88 32.63
C GLU A 164 -16.69 -30.12 32.35
N LYS A 165 -17.00 -30.39 31.09
CA LYS A 165 -18.30 -30.83 30.60
C LYS A 165 -18.57 -32.26 31.12
N PRO A 166 -19.82 -32.55 31.49
CA PRO A 166 -20.45 -33.74 30.92
C PRO A 166 -21.87 -33.42 30.40
N GLU A 167 -22.09 -33.78 29.14
CA GLU A 167 -23.41 -34.12 28.57
C GLU A 167 -23.70 -35.62 28.87
N PRO A 168 -24.94 -36.17 28.75
CA PRO A 168 -25.96 -35.79 27.75
C PRO A 168 -27.47 -35.92 28.11
N ALA A 169 -28.28 -35.40 27.16
CA ALA A 169 -29.57 -35.87 26.65
C ALA A 169 -30.88 -35.71 27.46
N VAL A 170 -31.78 -34.82 26.98
CA VAL A 170 -33.18 -35.08 26.56
C VAL A 170 -33.68 -33.84 25.78
N ASP A 171 -33.87 -33.93 24.47
CA ASP A 171 -35.16 -34.06 23.74
C ASP A 171 -36.24 -33.00 24.07
N GLY A 172 -36.78 -32.35 23.03
CA GLY A 172 -37.94 -31.45 23.18
C GLY A 172 -38.00 -30.20 22.27
N SER A 173 -38.22 -30.40 20.98
CA SER A 173 -39.25 -29.70 20.16
C SER A 173 -39.56 -28.18 20.33
N VAL A 174 -39.19 -27.40 19.28
CA VAL A 174 -39.92 -26.30 18.54
C VAL A 174 -40.53 -25.06 19.26
N PRO A 175 -40.86 -23.95 18.55
CA PRO A 175 -40.32 -23.33 17.33
C PRO A 175 -40.17 -21.77 17.40
N PHE A 176 -39.49 -21.23 16.39
CA PHE A 176 -39.47 -19.83 15.97
C PHE A 176 -40.86 -19.32 15.51
N ALA A 177 -41.28 -18.14 15.97
CA ALA A 177 -42.30 -17.30 15.31
C ALA A 177 -42.16 -15.82 15.69
N PRO A 178 -42.62 -14.87 14.85
CA PRO A 178 -41.98 -13.56 14.65
C PRO A 178 -42.68 -12.38 15.37
N ALA A 179 -42.01 -11.23 15.29
CA ALA A 179 -42.44 -9.92 15.80
C ALA A 179 -43.76 -9.42 15.18
N PRO A 180 -44.46 -8.48 15.86
CA PRO A 180 -45.29 -7.50 15.19
C PRO A 180 -44.71 -6.08 15.32
N ASP A 181 -44.70 -5.40 14.18
CA ASP A 181 -44.62 -3.96 14.01
C ASP A 181 -45.81 -3.23 14.66
N ALA A 182 -45.55 -2.00 15.14
CA ALA A 182 -46.45 -0.86 15.41
C ALA A 182 -45.94 -0.16 16.69
N GLU A 183 -45.72 1.14 16.81
CA GLU A 183 -45.97 2.31 15.98
C GLU A 183 -45.28 3.48 16.70
N ARG A 184 -44.64 4.40 15.99
CA ARG A 184 -44.07 5.63 16.57
C ARG A 184 -45.19 6.65 16.74
N PRO A 185 -45.20 7.42 17.86
CA PRO A 185 -45.36 8.86 17.72
C PRO A 185 -44.19 9.64 18.33
N GLN A 186 -43.79 10.69 17.61
CA GLN A 186 -42.87 11.74 18.04
C GLN A 186 -43.50 12.69 19.07
N ALA A 187 -42.60 13.47 19.71
CA ALA A 187 -42.81 14.77 20.36
C ALA A 187 -43.27 14.74 21.83
N ASP A 188 -42.40 15.14 22.76
CA ASP A 188 -42.26 16.55 23.12
C ASP A 188 -41.24 16.77 24.24
N ALA A 189 -40.42 17.80 24.07
CA ALA A 189 -39.48 18.30 25.06
C ALA A 189 -40.18 19.22 26.07
N ARG A 190 -39.99 18.98 27.37
CA ARG A 190 -39.98 20.04 28.40
C ARG A 190 -38.94 19.74 29.48
N PRO A 191 -38.18 20.75 29.94
CA PRO A 191 -37.15 20.60 30.96
C PRO A 191 -37.77 20.64 32.36
N VAL A 192 -37.33 19.76 33.26
CA VAL A 192 -37.66 19.81 34.68
C VAL A 192 -36.58 20.63 35.41
N PRO A 193 -36.91 21.74 36.10
CA PRO A 193 -35.93 22.50 36.87
C PRO A 193 -35.80 21.99 38.31
N GLY A 194 -34.56 21.97 38.79
CA GLY A 194 -34.22 22.35 40.17
C GLY A 194 -34.47 21.34 41.29
N ALA A 195 -33.41 20.62 41.66
CA ALA A 195 -33.20 20.23 43.06
C ALA A 195 -31.72 20.38 43.40
N THR A 196 -31.35 21.56 43.89
CA THR A 196 -30.08 21.82 44.56
C THR A 196 -30.15 21.31 45.99
N ALA A 197 -29.37 20.28 46.31
CA ALA A 197 -29.00 19.96 47.69
C ALA A 197 -27.48 19.78 47.79
N ARG A 198 -26.92 20.61 48.65
CA ARG A 198 -25.53 20.99 48.85
C ARG A 198 -24.60 19.88 49.37
N SER A 199 -23.34 20.02 48.95
CA SER A 199 -22.11 19.89 49.75
C SER A 199 -21.74 18.52 50.35
N GLY A 200 -20.75 17.89 49.71
CA GLY A 200 -19.78 17.00 50.35
C GLY A 200 -18.38 17.39 49.88
N SER A 201 -17.47 17.64 50.83
CA SER A 201 -16.13 18.21 50.66
C SER A 201 -15.27 17.61 49.53
N PRO A 202 -14.34 18.39 48.93
CA PRO A 202 -13.34 17.86 48.01
C PRO A 202 -12.33 17.04 48.82
N ARG A 203 -12.53 15.73 48.89
CA ARG A 203 -11.46 14.83 49.31
C ARG A 203 -10.42 14.88 48.18
N ALA A 204 -9.31 15.56 48.44
CA ALA A 204 -8.13 15.57 47.59
C ALA A 204 -7.82 14.11 47.22
N ARG A 205 -8.06 13.78 45.95
CA ARG A 205 -7.60 12.53 45.38
C ARG A 205 -6.07 12.66 45.32
N PRO A 206 -5.30 11.63 45.68
CA PRO A 206 -3.88 11.65 45.36
C PRO A 206 -3.74 11.89 43.85
N ASP A 207 -2.75 12.69 43.45
CA ASP A 207 -2.47 13.04 42.06
C ASP A 207 -2.23 11.78 41.22
N ALA A 208 -3.31 11.15 40.80
CA ALA A 208 -3.28 10.09 39.82
C ALA A 208 -2.98 10.78 38.50
N VAL A 209 -1.72 10.69 38.08
CA VAL A 209 -1.29 11.04 36.72
C VAL A 209 -2.18 10.21 35.78
N ARG A 210 -3.22 10.82 35.23
CA ARG A 210 -4.06 10.16 34.24
C ARG A 210 -3.23 10.07 32.98
N LEU A 211 -3.01 8.87 32.48
CA LEU A 211 -2.45 8.68 31.15
C LEU A 211 -3.45 9.26 30.13
N ILE A 212 -3.08 10.37 29.49
CA ILE A 212 -3.88 10.97 28.42
C ILE A 212 -3.37 10.39 27.10
N THR A 213 -4.21 9.65 26.40
CA THR A 213 -3.92 9.21 25.03
C THR A 213 -4.14 10.37 24.08
N ILE A 214 -3.07 10.84 23.45
CA ILE A 214 -3.11 11.87 22.41
C ILE A 214 -2.73 11.19 21.10
N ALA A 215 -3.63 11.24 20.10
CA ALA A 215 -3.31 10.85 18.73
C ALA A 215 -2.83 12.09 17.97
N ILE A 216 -1.63 12.02 17.41
CA ILE A 216 -1.06 13.07 16.55
C ILE A 216 -1.09 12.53 15.12
N ASP A 217 -1.77 13.24 14.22
CA ASP A 217 -1.82 12.92 12.80
C ASP A 217 -0.97 13.93 12.03
N ALA A 218 0.26 13.53 11.69
CA ALA A 218 1.14 14.34 10.87
C ALA A 218 0.73 14.19 9.40
N GLY A 219 0.28 15.28 8.78
CA GLY A 219 -0.19 15.25 7.39
C GLY A 219 0.93 14.93 6.38
N HIS A 220 0.53 14.29 5.28
CA HIS A 220 1.37 13.89 4.13
C HIS A 220 2.47 12.87 4.48
N GLY A 221 3.26 12.45 3.49
CA GLY A 221 4.31 11.46 3.71
C GLY A 221 4.64 10.62 2.48
N GLY A 222 5.79 9.96 2.52
CA GLY A 222 6.24 9.10 1.43
C GLY A 222 6.37 9.81 0.10
N GLU A 223 5.65 9.35 -0.92
CA GLU A 223 5.67 9.94 -2.26
C GLU A 223 4.99 11.31 -2.30
N ASP A 224 4.01 11.57 -1.45
CA ASP A 224 3.30 12.85 -1.40
C ASP A 224 4.06 13.84 -0.52
N PRO A 225 4.70 14.87 -1.11
CA PRO A 225 5.43 15.86 -0.34
C PRO A 225 4.51 16.87 0.39
N GLY A 226 3.22 16.92 0.03
CA GLY A 226 2.34 18.02 0.37
C GLY A 226 2.75 19.35 -0.25
N ALA A 227 2.34 20.45 0.36
CA ALA A 227 2.63 21.78 -0.15
C ALA A 227 4.14 22.06 -0.21
N LYS A 228 4.58 22.73 -1.28
CA LYS A 228 5.97 23.20 -1.45
C LYS A 228 6.07 24.69 -1.12
N GLY A 229 6.84 25.04 -0.10
CA GLY A 229 7.08 26.41 0.32
C GLY A 229 7.94 27.18 -0.69
N ARG A 230 7.88 28.52 -0.63
CA ARG A 230 8.67 29.42 -1.52
C ARG A 230 10.18 29.17 -1.43
N GLY A 231 10.67 28.76 -0.24
CA GLY A 231 12.07 28.39 -0.01
C GLY A 231 12.44 26.95 -0.40
N GLY A 232 11.52 26.19 -0.98
CA GLY A 232 11.74 24.79 -1.37
C GLY A 232 11.49 23.77 -0.25
N THR A 233 10.96 24.19 0.90
CA THR A 233 10.53 23.28 1.98
C THR A 233 9.33 22.44 1.54
N TYR A 234 9.24 21.20 2.01
CA TYR A 234 8.11 20.31 1.78
C TYR A 234 7.32 20.14 3.07
N GLU A 235 6.01 20.25 2.99
CA GLU A 235 5.09 20.11 4.12
C GLU A 235 5.36 18.84 4.94
N LYS A 236 5.54 17.70 4.27
CA LYS A 236 5.82 16.41 4.94
C LYS A 236 7.04 16.44 5.87
N HIS A 237 8.03 17.29 5.61
CA HIS A 237 9.22 17.39 6.45
C HIS A 237 9.00 18.29 7.65
N VAL A 238 7.99 19.15 7.62
CA VAL A 238 7.65 20.07 8.72
C VAL A 238 6.65 19.42 9.66
N THR A 239 5.67 18.68 9.13
CA THR A 239 4.64 17.99 9.93
C THR A 239 5.20 16.81 10.71
N LEU A 240 6.31 16.21 10.25
CA LEU A 240 7.00 15.08 10.88
C LEU A 240 8.27 15.48 11.68
N ALA A 241 8.57 16.78 11.79
CA ALA A 241 9.80 17.29 12.42
C ALA A 241 9.78 17.23 13.96
#